data_AF-A0A2G6D5K3-F1
#
_entry.id   AF-A0A2G6D5K3-F1
#
_cell.length_a   1.000
_cell.length_b   1.000
_cell.length_c   1.000
_cell.angle_alpha   90.00
_cell.angle_beta   90.00
_cell.angle_gamma   90.00
#
_symmetry.space_group_name_H-M   'P 1'
#
loop_
_entity.id
_entity.type
_entity.pdbx_description
1 polymer ?
#
loop_
_entity_poly.entity_id
_entity_poly.type
_entity_poly.pdbx_seq_one_letter_code
_entity_poly.pdbx_strand_id
1 'polypeptide(L)'
;MPPKSGKIPRFGMHVAAWLLCLSSGVAQALQPPDARNSSDLDVMVMYIKSHPEVLATLQFIDLRAKTIFYGNGCSVRFSREYVVDPGGRIGGAAPLTLKEVRCSEVRPELDEADELGGITDRDTSSCDAVVEKEACETN
;
A
#
# COMPACT_ATOMS: atom_id res chain seq x y z
N MET A 1 60.55 -39.84 -14.03
CA MET A 1 59.23 -40.31 -14.52
C MET A 1 58.18 -39.30 -14.08
N PRO A 2 57.51 -38.57 -14.99
CA PRO A 2 56.45 -37.63 -14.59
C PRO A 2 55.12 -38.38 -14.38
N PRO A 3 54.26 -37.93 -13.44
CA PRO A 3 52.95 -38.53 -13.22
C PRO A 3 52.00 -38.21 -14.38
N LYS A 4 51.26 -39.23 -14.83
CA LYS A 4 50.28 -39.13 -15.91
C LYS A 4 49.09 -38.27 -15.46
N SER A 5 48.87 -37.17 -16.15
CA SER A 5 47.68 -36.33 -16.05
C SER A 5 46.43 -37.11 -16.49
N GLY A 6 45.59 -37.47 -15.53
CA GLY A 6 44.28 -38.09 -15.77
C GLY A 6 43.30 -37.07 -16.38
N LYS A 7 42.72 -37.41 -17.52
CA LYS A 7 41.64 -36.64 -18.15
C LYS A 7 40.35 -36.84 -17.35
N ILE A 8 39.88 -35.76 -16.72
CA ILE A 8 38.56 -35.72 -16.06
C ILE A 8 37.48 -35.79 -17.16
N PRO A 9 36.50 -36.71 -17.08
CA PRO A 9 35.46 -36.84 -18.09
C PRO A 9 34.55 -35.61 -18.11
N ARG A 10 34.43 -35.00 -19.29
CA ARG A 10 33.68 -33.76 -19.58
C ARG A 10 32.15 -33.87 -19.38
N PHE A 11 31.64 -35.07 -19.08
CA PHE A 11 30.22 -35.36 -18.87
C PHE A 11 29.70 -34.99 -17.47
N GLY A 12 30.57 -34.89 -16.45
CA GLY A 12 30.14 -34.59 -15.08
C GLY A 12 29.68 -33.14 -14.85
N MET A 13 30.11 -32.22 -15.72
CA MET A 13 29.89 -30.78 -15.52
C MET A 13 28.44 -30.36 -15.86
N HIS A 14 27.78 -31.03 -16.80
CA HIS A 14 26.39 -30.75 -17.16
C HIS A 14 25.39 -31.27 -16.13
N VAL A 15 25.67 -32.43 -15.51
CA VAL A 15 24.82 -33.02 -14.46
C VAL A 15 24.89 -32.17 -13.18
N ALA A 16 26.09 -31.70 -12.81
CA ALA A 16 26.27 -30.81 -11.66
C ALA A 16 25.59 -29.44 -11.86
N ALA A 17 25.62 -28.90 -13.07
CA ALA A 17 24.97 -27.63 -13.40
C ALA A 17 23.43 -27.73 -13.37
N TRP A 18 22.86 -28.85 -13.84
CA TRP A 18 21.41 -29.08 -13.75
C TRP A 18 20.94 -29.23 -12.30
N LEU A 19 21.73 -29.86 -11.43
CA LEU A 19 21.38 -29.99 -10.01
C LEU A 19 21.35 -28.64 -9.26
N LEU A 20 22.19 -27.66 -9.66
CA LEU A 20 22.26 -26.35 -8.99
C LEU A 20 21.04 -25.45 -9.26
N CYS A 21 20.37 -25.61 -10.40
CA CYS A 21 19.22 -24.78 -10.76
C CYS A 21 17.95 -25.12 -9.96
N LEU A 22 17.81 -26.36 -9.47
CA LEU A 22 16.64 -26.79 -8.69
C LEU A 22 16.63 -26.23 -7.25
N SER A 23 17.74 -25.67 -6.77
CA SER A 23 17.84 -25.07 -5.43
C SER A 23 17.52 -23.56 -5.38
N SER A 24 17.04 -22.98 -6.49
CA SER A 24 16.58 -21.58 -6.52
C SER A 24 15.25 -21.47 -5.77
N GLY A 25 15.31 -21.49 -4.44
CA GLY A 25 14.16 -21.26 -3.58
C GLY A 25 13.53 -19.90 -3.92
N VAL A 26 12.20 -19.87 -4.02
CA VAL A 26 11.41 -18.64 -4.17
C VAL A 26 11.68 -17.74 -2.95
N ALA A 27 12.63 -16.82 -3.11
CA ALA A 27 12.83 -15.75 -2.16
C ALA A 27 11.58 -14.88 -2.19
N GLN A 28 10.78 -14.94 -1.12
CA GLN A 28 9.71 -13.97 -0.93
C GLN A 28 10.37 -12.63 -0.67
N ALA A 29 10.34 -11.77 -1.69
CA ALA A 29 10.90 -10.43 -1.61
C ALA A 29 10.22 -9.67 -0.48
N LEU A 30 10.98 -9.32 0.55
CA LEU A 30 10.54 -8.39 1.57
C LEU A 30 10.41 -7.03 0.88
N GLN A 31 9.19 -6.64 0.52
CA GLN A 31 8.96 -5.41 -0.23
C GLN A 31 9.55 -4.20 0.50
N PRO A 32 10.23 -3.29 -0.22
CA PRO A 32 10.66 -2.03 0.36
C PRO A 32 9.45 -1.26 0.92
N PRO A 33 9.65 -0.40 1.94
CA PRO A 33 8.57 0.29 2.63
C PRO A 33 7.61 1.03 1.69
N ASP A 34 8.15 1.67 0.64
CA ASP A 34 7.38 2.45 -0.32
C ASP A 34 6.47 1.57 -1.20
N ALA A 35 6.97 0.42 -1.65
CA ALA A 35 6.20 -0.55 -2.41
C ALA A 35 5.09 -1.21 -1.57
N ARG A 36 5.19 -1.12 -0.24
CA ARG A 36 4.17 -1.63 0.68
C ARG A 36 3.08 -0.61 0.97
N ASN A 37 3.41 0.68 0.94
CA ASN A 37 2.40 1.74 1.06
C ASN A 37 1.46 1.75 -0.15
N SER A 38 1.98 1.51 -1.36
CA SER A 38 1.12 1.43 -2.55
C SER A 38 0.14 0.28 -2.47
N SER A 39 0.59 -0.93 -2.10
CA SER A 39 -0.30 -2.08 -1.94
C SER A 39 -1.32 -1.89 -0.80
N ASP A 40 -0.91 -1.25 0.29
CA ASP A 40 -1.80 -0.95 1.42
C ASP A 40 -2.87 0.06 0.99
N LEU A 41 -2.49 1.09 0.21
CA LEU A 41 -3.42 2.05 -0.37
C LEU A 41 -4.40 1.37 -1.33
N ASP A 42 -3.94 0.45 -2.17
CA ASP A 42 -4.80 -0.28 -3.12
C ASP A 42 -5.92 -1.03 -2.39
N VAL A 43 -5.61 -1.70 -1.28
CA VAL A 43 -6.60 -2.38 -0.44
C VAL A 43 -7.62 -1.39 0.13
N MET A 44 -7.15 -0.26 0.65
CA MET A 44 -8.02 0.77 1.22
C MET A 44 -8.93 1.39 0.14
N VAL A 45 -8.41 1.67 -1.05
CA VAL A 45 -9.18 2.18 -2.19
C VAL A 45 -10.19 1.15 -2.69
N MET A 46 -9.82 -0.13 -2.72
CA MET A 46 -10.75 -1.20 -3.08
C MET A 46 -11.93 -1.25 -2.12
N TYR A 47 -11.70 -1.09 -0.81
CA TYR A 47 -12.77 -1.01 0.18
C TYR A 47 -13.68 0.20 -0.06
N ILE A 48 -13.12 1.37 -0.35
CA ILE A 48 -13.90 2.58 -0.67
C ILE A 48 -14.79 2.35 -1.89
N LYS A 49 -14.24 1.75 -2.95
CA LYS A 49 -14.98 1.47 -4.18
C LYS A 49 -16.12 0.47 -3.99
N SER A 50 -15.99 -0.46 -3.07
CA SER A 50 -17.04 -1.45 -2.78
C SER A 50 -18.13 -0.95 -1.82
N HIS A 51 -17.95 0.22 -1.20
CA HIS A 51 -18.89 0.81 -0.21
C HIS A 51 -19.29 2.23 -0.65
N PRO A 52 -20.38 2.38 -1.43
CA PRO A 52 -20.81 3.67 -1.96
C PRO A 52 -20.99 4.77 -0.91
N GLU A 53 -21.43 4.42 0.30
CA GLU A 53 -21.60 5.33 1.44
C GLU A 53 -20.26 5.90 1.93
N VAL A 54 -19.20 5.08 1.91
CA VAL A 54 -17.84 5.51 2.25
C VAL A 54 -17.33 6.43 1.16
N LEU A 55 -17.53 6.07 -0.11
CA LEU A 55 -17.10 6.89 -1.24
C LEU A 55 -17.80 8.26 -1.26
N ALA A 56 -19.11 8.30 -1.01
CA ALA A 56 -19.90 9.53 -1.03
C ALA A 56 -19.52 10.51 0.08
N THR A 57 -19.00 10.00 1.20
CA THR A 57 -18.69 10.80 2.40
C THR A 57 -17.21 10.72 2.80
N LEU A 58 -16.34 10.30 1.88
CA LEU A 58 -14.91 10.14 2.13
C LEU A 58 -14.29 11.49 2.52
N GLN A 59 -13.60 11.52 3.66
CA GLN A 59 -12.90 12.71 4.11
C GLN A 59 -11.41 12.61 3.81
N PHE A 60 -10.75 11.58 4.34
CA PHE A 60 -9.33 11.34 4.11
C PHE A 60 -8.93 9.90 4.41
N ILE A 61 -7.75 9.54 3.90
CA ILE A 61 -7.11 8.23 4.09
C ILE A 61 -5.79 8.46 4.83
N ASP A 62 -5.63 7.85 6.00
CA ASP A 62 -4.36 7.83 6.73
C ASP A 62 -3.67 6.48 6.51
N LEU A 63 -2.63 6.46 5.66
CA LEU A 63 -1.83 5.26 5.39
C LEU A 63 -0.94 4.85 6.56
N ARG A 64 -0.51 5.79 7.40
CA ARG A 64 0.32 5.48 8.57
C ARG A 64 -0.50 4.77 9.63
N ALA A 65 -1.70 5.28 9.92
CA ALA A 65 -2.65 4.65 10.84
C ALA A 65 -3.46 3.53 10.19
N LYS A 66 -3.38 3.37 8.87
CA LYS A 66 -4.16 2.41 8.06
C LYS A 66 -5.65 2.57 8.31
N THR A 67 -6.12 3.82 8.31
CA THR A 67 -7.49 4.18 8.66
C THR A 67 -8.12 5.06 7.58
N ILE A 68 -9.37 4.76 7.22
CA ILE A 68 -10.20 5.58 6.33
C ILE A 68 -11.17 6.35 7.21
N PHE A 69 -11.29 7.65 7.02
CA PHE A 69 -12.26 8.50 7.72
C PHE A 69 -13.32 8.99 6.74
N TYR A 70 -14.59 8.86 7.13
CA TYR A 70 -15.75 9.15 6.29
C TYR A 70 -16.97 9.52 7.13
N GLY A 71 -17.96 10.17 6.52
CA GLY A 71 -19.25 10.45 7.15
C GLY A 71 -19.17 11.26 8.45
N ASN A 72 -20.17 11.13 9.32
CA ASN A 72 -20.26 11.88 10.58
C ASN A 72 -19.33 11.30 11.66
N GLY A 73 -18.02 11.37 11.45
CA GLY A 73 -17.03 10.82 12.38
C GLY A 73 -16.94 9.30 12.34
N CYS A 74 -17.23 8.69 11.19
CA CYS A 74 -16.95 7.27 10.98
C CYS A 74 -15.50 7.04 10.56
N SER A 75 -14.99 5.87 10.94
CA SER A 75 -13.66 5.42 10.60
C SER A 75 -13.63 3.91 10.39
N VAL A 76 -12.85 3.49 9.40
CA VAL A 76 -12.54 2.08 9.12
C VAL A 76 -11.06 1.86 9.32
N ARG A 77 -10.68 1.01 10.27
CA ARG A 77 -9.29 0.68 10.55
C ARG A 77 -8.92 -0.69 9.99
N PHE A 78 -7.81 -0.73 9.27
CA PHE A 78 -7.20 -1.94 8.77
C PHE A 78 -6.01 -2.33 9.66
N SER A 79 -5.72 -3.62 9.69
CA SER A 79 -4.54 -4.12 10.38
C SER A 79 -3.89 -5.24 9.59
N ARG A 80 -2.73 -5.66 10.07
CA ARG A 80 -1.97 -6.75 9.50
C ARG A 80 -1.60 -7.68 10.62
N GLU A 81 -1.81 -8.97 10.41
CA GLU A 81 -1.28 -9.99 11.29
C GLU A 81 0.18 -10.26 10.91
N TYR A 82 1.04 -10.34 11.92
CA TYR A 82 2.42 -10.75 11.75
C TYR A 82 2.49 -12.23 12.11
N VAL A 83 2.79 -13.07 11.13
CA VAL A 83 3.11 -14.47 11.40
C VAL A 83 4.56 -14.51 11.87
N VAL A 84 4.75 -14.83 13.15
CA VAL A 84 6.07 -15.14 13.70
C VAL A 84 6.37 -16.57 13.30
N ASP A 85 7.39 -16.74 12.46
CA ASP A 85 7.91 -18.06 12.12
C ASP A 85 8.44 -18.73 13.42
N PRO A 86 8.28 -20.05 13.61
CA PRO A 86 8.85 -20.76 14.77
C PRO A 86 10.36 -20.51 15.01
N GLY A 87 11.11 -20.01 14.02
CA GLY A 87 12.47 -19.51 14.21
C GLY A 87 12.62 -18.09 14.81
N GLY A 88 11.53 -17.47 15.30
CA GLY A 88 11.53 -16.10 15.83
C GLY A 88 11.71 -15.02 14.75
N ARG A 89 11.66 -15.40 13.48
CA ARG A 89 11.72 -14.47 12.34
C ARG A 89 10.30 -13.99 12.05
N ILE A 90 10.10 -12.67 12.04
CA ILE A 90 8.85 -12.09 11.55
C ILE A 90 8.82 -12.35 10.04
N GLY A 91 7.87 -13.16 9.57
CA GLY A 91 7.72 -13.47 8.15
C GLY A 91 7.34 -12.22 7.32
N GLY A 92 7.15 -12.43 6.01
CA GLY A 92 6.60 -11.40 5.13
C GLY A 92 5.30 -10.82 5.69
N ALA A 93 5.12 -9.51 5.52
CA ALA A 93 3.98 -8.79 6.06
C ALA A 93 2.70 -9.16 5.27
N ALA A 94 1.73 -9.83 5.90
CA ALA A 94 0.47 -10.25 5.25
C ALA A 94 -0.34 -9.07 4.66
N PRO A 95 -1.30 -9.28 3.74
CA PRO A 95 -2.17 -8.20 3.27
C PRO A 95 -2.94 -7.52 4.41
N LEU A 96 -3.38 -6.27 4.19
CA LEU A 96 -4.27 -5.60 5.15
C LEU A 96 -5.62 -6.31 5.23
N THR A 97 -6.11 -6.48 6.45
CA THR A 97 -7.44 -7.00 6.75
C THR A 97 -8.24 -5.96 7.51
N LEU A 98 -9.55 -5.92 7.27
CA LEU A 98 -10.46 -5.07 8.01
C LEU A 98 -10.42 -5.50 9.48
N LYS A 99 -10.05 -4.58 10.37
CA LYS A 99 -10.03 -4.83 11.81
C LYS A 99 -11.31 -4.36 12.47
N GLU A 100 -11.76 -3.16 12.10
CA GLU A 100 -12.75 -2.45 12.89
C GLU A 100 -13.40 -1.33 12.08
N VAL A 101 -14.69 -1.10 12.33
CA VAL A 101 -15.46 0.05 11.88
C VAL A 101 -16.02 0.75 13.11
N ARG A 102 -15.84 2.06 13.22
CA ARG A 102 -16.39 2.88 14.30
C ARG A 102 -17.12 4.07 13.71
N CYS A 103 -18.29 4.36 14.23
CA CYS A 103 -19.01 5.60 13.97
C CYS A 103 -19.30 6.27 15.29
N SER A 104 -18.93 7.54 15.43
CA SER A 104 -19.39 8.33 16.56
C SER A 104 -20.82 8.76 16.27
N GLU A 105 -21.77 8.41 17.13
CA GLU A 105 -23.11 8.98 17.07
C GLU A 105 -23.05 10.43 17.54
N VAL A 106 -22.54 11.33 16.70
CA VAL A 106 -22.85 12.74 16.88
C VAL A 106 -24.29 12.89 16.43
N ARG A 107 -25.24 12.79 17.37
CA ARG A 107 -26.62 13.25 17.14
C ARG A 107 -26.51 14.70 16.67
N PRO A 108 -27.00 15.08 15.48
CA PRO A 108 -27.22 16.47 15.17
C PRO A 108 -28.43 16.92 16.00
N GLU A 109 -28.19 17.28 17.26
CA GLU A 109 -29.07 18.21 17.97
C GLU A 109 -28.56 19.62 17.67
N LEU A 110 -29.50 20.50 17.33
CA LEU A 110 -29.40 21.95 17.13
C LEU A 110 -29.10 22.38 15.67
N ASP A 111 -29.90 23.18 14.97
CA ASP A 111 -31.23 23.77 15.19
C ASP A 111 -31.73 24.18 13.80
N GLU A 112 -33.01 23.92 13.50
CA GLU A 112 -33.68 24.57 12.37
C GLU A 112 -33.95 26.03 12.72
N ALA A 113 -33.00 26.91 12.41
CA ALA A 113 -33.21 28.33 12.15
C ALA A 113 -31.86 28.96 11.75
N ASP A 114 -31.63 29.23 10.46
CA ASP A 114 -31.69 30.61 9.99
C ASP A 114 -31.58 30.70 8.47
N GLU A 115 -32.24 31.72 7.94
CA GLU A 115 -32.40 32.05 6.54
C GLU A 115 -31.09 32.30 5.77
N LEU A 116 -31.13 31.97 4.47
CA LEU A 116 -30.53 32.70 3.35
C LEU A 116 -29.17 33.40 3.56
N GLY A 117 -28.11 32.76 3.06
CA GLY A 117 -26.84 33.42 2.73
C GLY A 117 -26.22 32.80 1.50
N GLY A 118 -26.66 33.22 0.31
CA GLY A 118 -26.08 32.79 -0.96
C GLY A 118 -24.61 33.18 -1.07
N ILE A 119 -23.73 32.17 -1.17
CA ILE A 119 -22.35 32.34 -1.63
C ILE A 119 -22.34 32.34 -3.16
N THR A 120 -22.76 33.45 -3.77
CA THR A 120 -22.26 33.78 -5.10
C THR A 120 -20.89 34.41 -4.93
N ASP A 121 -20.02 34.20 -5.93
CA ASP A 121 -18.70 34.83 -6.05
C ASP A 121 -17.55 34.12 -5.33
N ARG A 122 -17.34 32.86 -5.70
CA ARG A 122 -15.99 32.28 -5.68
C ARG A 122 -15.30 32.60 -7.01
N ASP A 123 -14.49 33.64 -7.00
CA ASP A 123 -13.66 34.06 -8.12
C ASP A 123 -12.64 32.95 -8.47
N THR A 124 -12.79 32.31 -9.63
CA THR A 124 -11.90 31.23 -10.10
C THR A 124 -10.76 31.73 -11.00
N SER A 125 -10.58 33.06 -11.10
CA SER A 125 -9.58 33.68 -11.98
C SER A 125 -8.12 33.41 -11.58
N SER A 126 -7.87 32.86 -10.38
CA SER A 126 -6.52 32.57 -9.89
C SER A 126 -6.03 31.14 -10.15
N CYS A 127 -6.82 30.28 -10.80
CA CYS A 127 -6.43 28.89 -11.09
C CYS A 127 -5.73 28.71 -12.44
N ASP A 128 -5.44 29.78 -13.18
CA ASP A 128 -4.53 29.72 -14.32
C ASP A 128 -3.08 29.57 -13.80
N ALA A 129 -2.72 28.33 -13.46
CA ALA A 129 -1.32 27.97 -13.31
C ALA A 129 -0.66 28.08 -14.69
N VAL A 130 0.05 29.18 -14.93
CA VAL A 130 1.03 29.26 -16.01
C VAL A 130 2.09 28.21 -15.69
N VAL A 131 2.05 27.09 -16.40
CA VAL A 131 3.10 26.08 -16.36
C VAL A 131 4.32 26.65 -17.07
N GLU A 132 5.13 27.43 -16.37
CA GLU A 132 6.52 27.63 -16.79
C GLU A 132 7.25 26.31 -16.57
N LYS A 133 7.78 25.77 -17.67
CA LYS A 133 8.60 24.57 -17.67
C LYS A 133 9.97 24.92 -17.09
N GLU A 134 10.11 24.92 -15.78
CA GLU A 134 11.42 24.75 -15.18
C GLU A 134 11.78 23.26 -15.24
N ALA A 135 12.67 22.94 -16.17
CA ALA A 135 13.31 21.65 -16.23
C ALA A 135 14.12 21.44 -14.95
N CYS A 136 13.88 20.34 -14.23
CA CYS A 136 14.79 19.91 -13.18
C CYS A 136 16.15 19.58 -13.80
N GLU A 137 17.14 20.45 -13.64
CA GLU A 137 18.54 20.09 -13.84
C GLU A 137 18.94 19.08 -12.75
N THR A 138 19.25 17.86 -13.19
CA THR A 138 19.97 16.88 -12.39
C THR A 138 21.42 17.33 -12.26
N ASN A 139 21.86 17.62 -11.03
CA ASN A 139 23.27 17.67 -10.67
C ASN A 139 23.68 16.32 -10.08
#